data_AF-A0A1F8PCR2-F1
#
_entry.id   AF-A0A1F8PCR2-F1
#
_cell.length_a   1.000
_cell.length_b   1.000
_cell.length_c   1.000
_cell.angle_alpha   90.00
_cell.angle_beta   90.00
_cell.angle_gamma   90.00
#
_symmetry.space_group_name_H-M   'P 1'
#
loop_
_entity.id
_entity.type
_entity.pdbx_description
1 polymer ?
#
loop_
_entity_poly.entity_id
_entity_poly.type
_entity_poly.pdbx_seq_one_letter_code
_entity_poly.pdbx_strand_id
1 'polypeptide(L)'
;MFTTTYLLFCILLLLCLGAVIAFSYFVVKPLQTRWAIVHARKIVAASAATGSWQFWNVYRMLATAHNDLEAAKLWQQLDEIGDKTAEPTQQ
;
A
#
# COMPACT_ATOMS: atom_id res chain seq x y z
N MET A 1 -4.30 -18.18 -43.65
CA MET A 1 -4.73 -16.84 -43.19
C MET A 1 -5.22 -16.87 -41.74
N PHE A 2 -6.14 -17.77 -41.36
CA PHE A 2 -6.64 -17.87 -39.97
C PHE A 2 -5.56 -18.10 -38.89
N THR A 3 -4.53 -18.90 -39.18
CA THR A 3 -3.46 -19.25 -38.22
C THR A 3 -2.55 -18.05 -37.88
N THR A 4 -2.24 -17.21 -38.87
CA THR A 4 -1.39 -16.03 -38.67
C THR A 4 -2.12 -14.96 -37.86
N THR A 5 -3.40 -14.74 -38.14
CA THR A 5 -4.24 -13.80 -37.39
C THR A 5 -4.41 -14.23 -35.93
N TYR A 6 -4.59 -15.54 -35.69
CA TYR A 6 -4.68 -16.10 -34.33
C TYR A 6 -3.37 -15.91 -33.55
N LEU A 7 -2.22 -16.18 -34.19
CA LEU A 7 -0.92 -16.02 -33.57
C LEU A 7 -0.65 -14.55 -33.20
N LEU A 8 -0.97 -13.61 -34.09
CA LEU A 8 -0.87 -12.17 -33.81
C LEU A 8 -1.78 -11.73 -32.66
N PHE A 9 -3.01 -12.26 -32.59
CA PHE A 9 -3.93 -11.98 -31.50
C PHE A 9 -3.40 -12.47 -30.15
N CYS A 10 -2.84 -13.69 -30.09
CA CYS A 10 -2.23 -14.22 -28.87
C CYS A 10 -1.02 -13.38 -28.41
N ILE A 11 -0.17 -12.95 -29.35
CA ILE A 11 0.96 -12.07 -29.04
C ILE A 11 0.46 -10.73 -28.48
N LEU A 12 -0.58 -10.14 -29.09
CA LEU A 12 -1.16 -8.89 -28.61
C LEU A 12 -1.76 -9.04 -27.21
N LEU A 13 -2.46 -10.15 -26.93
CA LEU A 13 -2.95 -10.44 -25.58
C LEU A 13 -1.83 -10.57 -24.55
N LEU A 14 -0.73 -11.24 -24.89
CA LEU A 14 0.43 -11.37 -23.99
C LEU A 14 1.07 -10.00 -23.71
N LEU A 15 1.20 -9.14 -24.73
CA LEU A 15 1.71 -7.78 -24.57
C LEU A 15 0.77 -6.92 -23.70
N CYS A 16 -0.54 -7.00 -23.93
CA CYS A 16 -1.52 -6.31 -23.09
C CYS A 16 -1.45 -6.79 -21.64
N LEU A 17 -1.34 -8.10 -21.40
CA LEU A 17 -1.20 -8.65 -20.05
C LEU A 17 0.07 -8.14 -19.37
N GLY A 18 1.21 -8.17 -20.08
CA GLY A 18 2.47 -7.61 -19.58
C GLY A 18 2.36 -6.13 -19.23
N ALA A 19 1.70 -5.33 -20.08
CA ALA A 19 1.47 -3.91 -19.86
C ALA A 19 0.59 -3.65 -18.61
N VAL A 20 -0.48 -4.42 -18.42
CA VAL A 20 -1.36 -4.31 -17.24
C VAL A 20 -0.62 -4.67 -15.95
N ILE A 21 0.19 -5.72 -15.99
CA ILE A 21 1.03 -6.12 -14.84
C ILE A 21 2.01 -4.99 -14.52
N ALA A 22 2.76 -4.51 -15.52
CA ALA A 22 3.71 -3.41 -15.34
C ALA A 22 3.01 -2.16 -14.77
N PHE A 23 1.87 -1.75 -15.34
CA PHE A 23 1.10 -0.61 -14.84
C PHE A 23 0.67 -0.80 -13.38
N SER A 24 0.23 -1.99 -13.00
CA SER A 24 -0.17 -2.29 -11.62
C SER A 24 1.01 -2.15 -10.65
N TYR A 25 2.20 -2.61 -11.04
CA TYR A 25 3.40 -2.49 -10.21
C TYR A 25 3.96 -1.05 -10.16
N PHE A 26 4.00 -0.35 -11.29
CA PHE A 26 4.63 0.97 -11.39
C PHE A 26 3.70 2.14 -11.06
N VAL A 27 2.38 1.96 -11.09
CA VAL A 27 1.42 3.04 -10.85
C VAL A 27 0.55 2.75 -9.64
N VAL A 28 -0.09 1.58 -9.59
CA VAL A 28 -1.06 1.28 -8.52
C VAL A 28 -0.36 1.11 -7.16
N LYS A 29 0.70 0.31 -7.08
CA LYS A 29 1.47 0.13 -5.83
C LYS A 29 2.02 1.44 -5.25
N PRO A 30 2.70 2.32 -6.02
CA PRO A 30 3.19 3.58 -5.46
C PRO A 30 2.07 4.55 -5.09
N LEU A 31 0.95 4.57 -5.83
CA LEU A 31 -0.23 5.35 -5.43
C LEU A 31 -0.82 4.89 -4.10
N GLN A 32 -0.93 3.58 -3.89
CA GLN A 32 -1.37 3.01 -2.60
C GLN A 32 -0.40 3.38 -1.47
N THR A 33 0.90 3.32 -1.72
CA THR A 33 1.93 3.70 -0.75
C THR A 33 1.81 5.19 -0.38
N ARG A 34 1.66 6.08 -1.36
CA ARG A 34 1.45 7.51 -1.12
C ARG A 34 0.15 7.79 -0.36
N TRP A 35 -0.93 7.10 -0.68
CA TRP A 35 -2.20 7.22 0.04
C TRP A 35 -2.02 6.81 1.50
N ALA A 36 -1.32 5.70 1.77
CA ALA A 36 -1.04 5.22 3.11
C ALA A 36 -0.17 6.22 3.90
N ILE A 37 0.87 6.79 3.28
CA ILE A 37 1.73 7.83 3.88
C ILE A 37 0.92 9.06 4.30
N VAL A 38 0.06 9.57 3.41
CA VAL A 38 -0.77 10.75 3.70
C VAL A 38 -1.73 10.48 4.86
N HIS A 39 -2.35 9.30 4.89
CA HIS A 39 -3.26 8.91 5.98
C HIS A 39 -2.50 8.67 7.29
N ALA A 40 -1.34 8.04 7.24
CA ALA A 40 -0.46 7.83 8.39
C ALA A 40 -0.09 9.15 9.05
N ARG A 41 0.35 10.13 8.24
CA ARG A 41 0.65 11.48 8.73
C ARG A 41 -0.54 12.12 9.44
N LYS A 42 -1.75 11.96 8.89
CA LYS A 42 -2.96 12.49 9.51
C LYS A 42 -3.25 11.84 10.86
N ILE A 43 -3.06 10.53 10.98
CA ILE A 43 -3.24 9.77 12.23
C ILE A 43 -2.18 10.19 13.26
N VAL A 44 -0.90 10.24 12.87
CA VAL A 44 0.21 10.67 13.73
C VAL A 44 -0.02 12.11 14.23
N ALA A 45 -0.43 13.02 13.34
CA ALA A 45 -0.72 14.41 13.71
C ALA A 45 -1.94 14.54 14.64
N ALA A 46 -2.94 13.67 14.49
CA ALA A 46 -4.11 13.64 15.37
C ALA A 46 -3.83 12.95 16.71
N SER A 47 -2.72 12.20 16.82
CA SER A 47 -2.36 11.34 17.97
C SER A 47 -3.52 10.47 18.47
N ALA A 48 -4.45 10.14 17.58
CA ALA A 48 -5.67 9.40 17.86
C ALA A 48 -5.76 8.27 16.86
N ALA A 49 -5.88 7.04 17.35
CA ALA A 49 -6.14 5.86 16.53
C ALA A 49 -7.58 5.92 16.01
N THR A 50 -7.86 6.84 15.08
CA THR A 50 -9.20 7.05 14.55
C THR A 50 -9.57 5.87 13.64
N GLY A 51 -10.53 5.05 14.09
CA GLY A 51 -11.08 3.92 13.35
C GLY A 51 -10.12 2.73 13.26
N SER A 52 -10.21 1.81 14.23
CA SER A 52 -9.34 0.63 14.36
C SER A 52 -9.04 -0.05 13.02
N TRP A 53 -10.05 -0.28 12.17
CA TRP A 53 -9.84 -0.94 10.87
C TRP A 53 -9.00 -0.11 9.88
N GLN A 54 -9.23 1.20 9.80
CA GLN A 54 -8.49 2.08 8.91
C GLN A 54 -7.03 2.24 9.38
N PHE A 55 -6.81 2.33 10.69
CA PHE A 55 -5.49 2.33 11.30
C PHE A 55 -4.70 1.06 10.94
N TRP A 56 -5.29 -0.12 11.20
CA TRP A 56 -4.65 -1.40 10.90
C TRP A 56 -4.36 -1.60 9.42
N ASN A 57 -5.25 -1.12 8.53
CA ASN A 57 -5.03 -1.21 7.09
C ASN A 57 -3.86 -0.32 6.63
N VAL A 58 -3.78 0.91 7.14
CA VAL A 58 -2.66 1.84 6.87
C VAL A 58 -1.35 1.31 7.45
N TYR A 59 -1.36 0.81 8.69
CA TYR A 59 -0.22 0.16 9.33
C TYR A 59 0.31 -1.00 8.50
N ARG A 60 -0.57 -1.90 8.05
CA ARG A 60 -0.18 -3.05 7.21
C ARG A 60 0.38 -2.62 5.86
N MET A 61 -0.22 -1.62 5.21
CA MET A 61 0.28 -1.08 3.94
C MET A 61 1.69 -0.50 4.09
N LEU A 62 1.95 0.26 5.16
CA LEU A 62 3.27 0.84 5.41
C LEU A 62 4.32 -0.23 5.76
N ALA A 63 3.95 -1.26 6.53
CA ALA A 63 4.84 -2.38 6.83
C ALA A 63 5.34 -3.09 5.55
N THR A 64 4.48 -3.16 4.54
CA THR A 64 4.82 -3.75 3.23
C THR A 64 5.56 -2.82 2.28
N ALA A 65 5.66 -1.52 2.61
CA ALA A 65 6.35 -0.51 1.81
C ALA A 65 7.86 -0.43 2.15
N HIS A 66 8.55 -1.57 2.07
CA HIS A 66 9.96 -1.71 2.48
C HIS A 66 10.96 -0.79 1.76
N ASN A 67 10.63 -0.32 0.56
CA ASN A 67 11.53 0.53 -0.24
C ASN A 67 11.38 2.04 0.04
N ASP A 68 10.48 2.44 0.94
CA ASP A 68 10.22 3.85 1.25
C ASP A 68 10.60 4.17 2.71
N LEU A 69 11.70 4.90 2.88
CA LEU A 69 12.23 5.31 4.18
C LEU A 69 11.20 6.15 4.97
N GLU A 70 10.38 6.91 4.27
CA GLU A 70 9.33 7.73 4.88
C GLU A 70 8.20 6.84 5.41
N ALA A 71 7.82 5.81 4.64
CA ALA A 71 6.83 4.83 5.06
C ALA A 71 7.30 4.04 6.30
N ALA A 72 8.57 3.63 6.33
CA ALA A 72 9.16 2.93 7.48
C ALA A 72 9.14 3.79 8.76
N LYS A 73 9.51 5.08 8.65
CA LYS A 73 9.46 6.01 9.78
C LYS A 73 8.04 6.23 10.29
N LEU A 74 7.08 6.41 9.38
CA LEU A 74 5.67 6.59 9.74
C LEU A 74 5.07 5.32 10.35
N TRP A 75 5.48 4.15 9.87
CA TRP A 75 5.09 2.87 10.47
C TRP A 75 5.54 2.79 11.93
N GLN A 76 6.81 3.10 12.21
CA GLN A 76 7.33 3.09 13.58
C GLN A 76 6.63 4.10 14.49
N GLN A 77 6.27 5.28 13.98
CA GLN A 77 5.48 6.26 14.74
C GLN A 77 4.06 5.79 15.01
N LEU A 78 3.43 5.09 14.07
CA LEU A 78 2.11 4.49 14.29
C LEU A 78 2.19 3.35 15.31
N ASP A 79 3.25 2.55 15.28
CA ASP A 79 3.51 1.48 16.24
C ASP A 79 3.55 2.01 17.69
N GLU A 80 4.31 3.08 17.92
CA GLU A 80 4.35 3.77 19.23
C GLU A 80 2.99 4.32 19.68
N ILE A 81 2.15 4.79 18.76
CA ILE A 81 0.79 5.25 19.08
C ILE A 81 -0.12 4.06 19.40
N GLY A 82 0.03 2.95 18.66
CA GLY A 82 -0.68 1.70 18.89
C GLY A 82 -0.41 1.14 20.28
N ASP A 83 0.85 1.06 20.69
CA ASP A 83 1.25 0.60 22.02
C ASP A 83 0.69 1.49 23.13
N LYS A 84 0.82 2.82 23.02
CA LYS A 84 0.27 3.78 23.99
C LYS A 84 -1.26 3.71 24.12
N THR A 85 -1.95 3.34 23.04
CA THR A 85 -3.41 3.17 23.03
C THR A 85 -3.83 1.81 23.60
N ALA A 86 -2.96 0.80 23.53
CA ALA A 86 -3.14 -0.50 24.17
C ALA A 86 -2.78 -0.49 25.68
N GLU A 87 -2.05 0.53 26.14
CA GLU A 87 -1.59 0.70 27.53
C GLU A 87 -2.51 1.42 28.56
N PRO A 88 -3.83 1.61 28.41
CA PRO A 88 -4.65 2.12 29.53
C PRO A 88 -5.27 1.00 30.38
N THR A 89 -4.70 -0.21 30.46
CA THR A 89 -5.26 -1.30 31.29
C THR A 89 -4.22 -2.22 31.95
N GLN A 90 -3.13 -1.65 32.46
CA GLN A 90 -2.34 -2.26 33.53
C GLN A 90 -2.16 -1.19 34.61
N GLN A 91 -2.64 -1.52 35.80
CA GLN A 91 -2.78 -0.69 37.00
C GLN A 91 -1.49 -0.04 37.49
#